data_AF-A0A518FTS3-F1
#
_entry.id   AF-A0A518FTS3-F1
#
_cell.length_a   1.000
_cell.length_b   1.000
_cell.length_c   1.000
_cell.angle_alpha   90.00
_cell.angle_beta   90.00
_cell.angle_gamma   90.00
#
_symmetry.space_group_name_H-M   'P 1'
#
loop_
_entity.id
_entity.type
_entity.pdbx_description
1 polymer ?
#
loop_
_entity_poly.entity_id
_entity_poly.type
_entity_poly.pdbx_seq_one_letter_code
_entity_poly.pdbx_strand_id
1 'polypeptide(L)'
;MKQSTRTSWHFNLISAVLAFLLWGGWAFVMNSGESVNRGLVAGLTQGTASFLITLCMVHAVTYLFHRFEKPLVKVVLPACIVICFTGFCLVNVHTLMGTPRILVTILPALMVAFSFCMFTSWRLLRIHQQQGATQYE
;
A
#
# COMPACT_ATOMS: atom_id res chain seq x y z
N MET A 1 14.66 20.68 -15.94
CA MET A 1 13.51 20.07 -15.24
C MET A 1 14.06 19.11 -14.19
N LYS A 2 13.78 19.29 -12.89
CA LYS A 2 14.20 18.32 -11.86
C LYS A 2 13.54 16.97 -12.18
N GLN A 3 14.33 15.94 -12.50
CA GLN A 3 13.78 14.60 -12.64
C GLN A 3 13.18 14.17 -11.30
N SER A 4 11.87 13.94 -11.25
CA SER A 4 11.21 13.40 -10.07
C SER A 4 11.49 11.90 -10.01
N THR A 5 12.27 11.46 -9.02
CA THR A 5 12.52 10.03 -8.79
C THR A 5 11.19 9.31 -8.55
N ARG A 6 10.84 8.34 -9.38
CA ARG A 6 9.57 7.60 -9.30
C ARG A 6 9.81 6.11 -9.48
N THR A 7 8.92 5.30 -8.93
CA THR A 7 8.86 3.87 -9.24
C THR A 7 8.36 3.67 -10.68
N SER A 8 8.71 2.54 -11.29
CA SER A 8 8.23 2.22 -12.64
C SER A 8 6.75 1.85 -12.63
N TRP A 9 6.06 2.09 -13.75
CA TRP A 9 4.65 1.70 -13.88
C TRP A 9 4.45 0.18 -13.71
N HIS A 10 5.40 -0.62 -14.21
CA HIS A 10 5.42 -2.07 -14.01
C HIS A 10 5.45 -2.44 -12.52
N PHE A 11 6.30 -1.78 -11.71
CA PHE A 11 6.36 -2.03 -10.28
C PHE A 11 5.02 -1.72 -9.60
N ASN A 12 4.42 -0.58 -9.95
CA ASN A 12 3.14 -0.16 -9.39
C ASN A 12 2.03 -1.16 -9.73
N LEU A 13 1.96 -1.56 -11.01
CA LEU A 13 0.94 -2.49 -11.49
C LEU A 13 1.13 -3.90 -10.90
N ILE A 14 2.36 -4.44 -10.91
CA ILE A 14 2.65 -5.76 -10.34
C ILE A 14 2.30 -5.78 -8.85
N SER A 15 2.66 -4.74 -8.10
CA SER A 15 2.34 -4.65 -6.67
C SER A 15 0.82 -4.64 -6.45
N ALA A 16 0.09 -3.85 -7.23
CA ALA A 16 -1.37 -3.76 -7.13
C ALA A 16 -2.06 -5.08 -7.53
N VAL A 17 -1.58 -5.76 -8.57
CA VAL A 17 -2.08 -7.09 -8.99
C VAL A 17 -1.80 -8.15 -7.93
N LEU A 18 -0.61 -8.15 -7.33
CA LEU A 18 -0.30 -9.08 -6.24
C LEU A 18 -1.19 -8.84 -5.03
N ALA A 19 -1.45 -7.58 -4.67
CA ALA A 19 -2.39 -7.22 -3.62
C ALA A 19 -3.83 -7.67 -3.95
N PHE A 20 -4.26 -7.49 -5.21
CA PHE A 20 -5.55 -7.97 -5.70
C PHE A 20 -5.68 -9.48 -5.53
N LEU A 21 -4.71 -10.25 -6.04
CA LEU A 21 -4.76 -11.71 -6.02
C LEU A 21 -4.67 -12.27 -4.60
N LEU A 22 -3.79 -11.71 -3.77
CA LEU A 22 -3.60 -12.16 -2.40
C LEU A 22 -4.86 -11.93 -1.55
N TRP A 23 -5.34 -10.69 -1.50
CA TRP A 23 -6.47 -10.34 -0.62
C TRP A 23 -7.81 -10.74 -1.22
N GLY A 24 -7.95 -10.71 -2.55
CA GLY A 24 -9.11 -11.24 -3.25
C GLY A 24 -9.22 -12.76 -3.12
N GLY A 25 -8.10 -13.48 -3.26
CA GLY A 25 -8.04 -14.93 -3.05
C GLY A 25 -8.37 -15.32 -1.60
N TRP A 26 -7.81 -14.61 -0.62
CA TRP A 26 -8.13 -14.81 0.79
C TRP A 26 -9.63 -14.61 1.07
N ALA A 27 -10.22 -13.51 0.58
CA ALA A 27 -11.64 -13.24 0.75
C ALA A 27 -12.53 -14.28 0.05
N PHE A 28 -12.15 -14.74 -1.16
CA PHE A 28 -12.85 -15.80 -1.85
C PHE A 28 -12.91 -17.08 -1.03
N VAL A 29 -11.75 -17.58 -0.56
CA VAL A 29 -11.67 -18.84 0.20
C VAL A 29 -12.50 -18.76 1.48
N MET A 30 -12.42 -17.63 2.21
CA MET A 30 -13.15 -17.47 3.47
C MET A 30 -14.67 -17.36 3.30
N ASN A 31 -15.16 -16.95 2.12
CA ASN A 31 -16.60 -16.70 1.88
C ASN A 31 -17.25 -17.70 0.91
N SER A 32 -16.51 -18.69 0.41
CA SER A 32 -17.04 -19.71 -0.50
C SER A 32 -17.77 -20.85 0.19
N GLY A 33 -17.72 -20.92 1.53
CA GLY A 33 -18.29 -22.03 2.32
C GLY A 33 -19.81 -22.21 2.16
N GLU A 34 -20.57 -21.13 2.03
CA GLU A 34 -22.02 -21.20 1.81
C GLU A 34 -22.43 -21.19 0.33
N SER A 35 -21.66 -20.49 -0.53
CA SER A 35 -21.85 -20.53 -1.98
C SER A 35 -20.65 -19.94 -2.71
N VAL A 36 -20.32 -20.51 -3.88
CA VAL A 36 -19.25 -20.01 -4.75
C VAL A 36 -19.54 -18.57 -5.21
N ASN A 37 -20.81 -18.22 -5.46
CA ASN A 37 -21.20 -16.86 -5.86
C ASN A 37 -20.86 -15.81 -4.79
N ARG A 38 -21.10 -16.12 -3.51
CA ARG A 38 -20.69 -15.21 -2.41
C ARG A 38 -19.19 -15.09 -2.30
N GLY A 39 -18.47 -16.20 -2.47
CA GLY A 39 -17.00 -16.21 -2.59
C GLY A 39 -16.50 -15.28 -3.70
N LEU A 40 -17.07 -15.37 -4.91
CA LEU A 40 -16.69 -14.55 -6.07
C LEU A 40 -16.91 -13.06 -5.81
N VAL A 41 -18.09 -12.68 -5.29
CA VAL A 41 -18.39 -11.28 -4.97
C VAL A 41 -17.44 -10.75 -3.90
N ALA A 42 -17.17 -11.52 -2.85
CA ALA A 42 -16.23 -11.14 -1.79
C ALA A 42 -14.80 -10.98 -2.33
N GLY A 43 -14.34 -11.94 -3.14
CA GLY A 43 -12.99 -11.92 -3.73
C GLY A 43 -12.77 -10.75 -4.68
N LEU A 44 -13.73 -10.49 -5.59
CA LEU A 44 -13.63 -9.37 -6.53
C LEU A 44 -13.67 -8.02 -5.81
N THR A 45 -14.53 -7.88 -4.80
CA THR A 45 -14.66 -6.64 -4.02
C THR A 45 -13.36 -6.36 -3.25
N GLN A 46 -12.87 -7.34 -2.48
CA GLN A 46 -11.66 -7.18 -1.68
C GLN A 46 -10.40 -7.02 -2.54
N GLY A 47 -10.31 -7.78 -3.63
CA GLY A 47 -9.20 -7.69 -4.58
C GLY A 47 -9.16 -6.30 -5.20
N THR A 48 -10.29 -5.79 -5.70
CA THR A 48 -10.37 -4.46 -6.34
C THR A 48 -10.02 -3.35 -5.35
N ALA A 49 -10.55 -3.41 -4.13
CA ALA A 49 -10.19 -2.47 -3.08
C ALA A 49 -8.68 -2.48 -2.80
N SER A 50 -8.08 -3.66 -2.67
CA SER A 50 -6.65 -3.83 -2.40
C SER A 50 -5.78 -3.34 -3.55
N PHE A 51 -6.20 -3.55 -4.79
CA PHE A 51 -5.56 -3.00 -5.99
C PHE A 51 -5.51 -1.47 -5.94
N LEU A 52 -6.66 -0.82 -5.75
CA LEU A 52 -6.78 0.64 -5.73
C LEU A 52 -6.00 1.26 -4.57
N ILE A 53 -6.14 0.69 -3.36
CA ILE A 53 -5.39 1.14 -2.17
C ILE A 53 -3.89 1.06 -2.44
N THR A 54 -3.40 -0.02 -3.04
CA THR A 54 -1.96 -0.17 -3.35
C THR A 54 -1.47 0.90 -4.32
N LEU A 55 -2.23 1.21 -5.37
CA LEU A 55 -1.87 2.31 -6.30
C LEU A 55 -1.85 3.67 -5.60
N CYS A 56 -2.85 3.96 -4.77
CA CYS A 56 -2.91 5.18 -3.97
C CYS A 56 -1.72 5.28 -3.01
N MET A 57 -1.35 4.18 -2.33
CA MET A 57 -0.22 4.14 -1.43
C MET A 57 1.10 4.44 -2.14
N VAL A 58 1.37 3.81 -3.28
CA VAL A 58 2.59 4.08 -4.05
C VAL A 58 2.65 5.54 -4.48
N HIS A 59 1.53 6.11 -4.92
CA HIS A 59 1.46 7.53 -5.28
C HIS A 59 1.74 8.45 -4.09
N ALA A 60 1.07 8.23 -2.96
CA ALA A 60 1.23 9.02 -1.74
C ALA A 60 2.65 8.93 -1.17
N VAL A 61 3.21 7.73 -1.09
CA VAL A 61 4.60 7.50 -0.67
C VAL A 61 5.58 8.25 -1.58
N THR A 62 5.40 8.13 -2.90
CA THR A 62 6.27 8.82 -3.86
C THR A 62 6.20 10.34 -3.71
N TYR A 63 5.00 10.89 -3.54
CA TYR A 63 4.80 12.32 -3.31
C TYR A 63 5.50 12.78 -2.01
N LEU A 64 5.29 12.07 -0.91
CA LEU A 64 5.88 12.40 0.39
C LEU A 64 7.40 12.22 0.40
N PHE A 65 7.93 11.24 -0.33
CA PHE A 65 9.38 11.00 -0.45
C PHE A 65 10.12 12.25 -0.94
N HIS A 66 9.55 13.02 -1.88
CA HIS A 66 10.18 14.25 -2.38
C HIS A 66 10.04 15.45 -1.43
N ARG A 67 9.24 15.34 -0.36
CA ARG A 67 9.05 16.43 0.60
C ARG A 67 10.16 16.50 1.65
N PHE A 68 10.95 15.45 1.77
CA PHE A 68 12.03 15.31 2.76
C PHE A 68 13.40 15.24 2.09
N GLU A 69 14.45 15.65 2.81
CA GLU A 69 15.82 15.66 2.28
C GLU A 69 16.66 14.50 2.83
N LYS A 70 16.57 14.25 4.15
CA LYS A 70 17.38 13.25 4.85
C LYS A 70 17.00 11.82 4.43
N PRO A 71 17.97 10.93 4.10
CA PRO A 71 17.71 9.58 3.61
C PRO A 71 16.80 8.73 4.52
N LEU A 72 17.05 8.71 5.83
CA LEU A 72 16.23 7.95 6.78
C LEU A 72 14.79 8.47 6.81
N VAL A 73 14.63 9.80 6.82
CA VAL A 73 13.31 10.47 6.87
C VAL A 73 12.53 10.19 5.60
N LYS A 74 13.18 10.20 4.43
CA LYS A 74 12.60 9.82 3.14
C LYS A 74 12.02 8.40 3.11
N VAL A 75 12.49 7.50 3.98
CA VAL A 75 12.02 6.12 4.04
C VAL A 75 10.93 5.94 5.09
N VAL A 76 11.20 6.37 6.32
CA VAL A 76 10.33 6.07 7.47
C VAL A 76 9.09 6.96 7.48
N LEU A 77 9.26 8.26 7.25
CA LEU A 77 8.18 9.22 7.48
C LEU A 77 7.03 9.11 6.46
N PRO A 78 7.26 8.91 5.15
CA PRO A 78 6.19 8.59 4.21
C PRO A 78 5.38 7.35 4.61
N ALA A 79 6.05 6.27 5.04
CA ALA A 79 5.38 5.05 5.47
C ALA A 79 4.52 5.27 6.71
N CYS A 80 5.04 5.98 7.73
CA CYS A 80 4.26 6.33 8.92
C CYS A 80 3.03 7.18 8.58
N ILE A 81 3.19 8.24 7.76
CA ILE A 81 2.08 9.13 7.40
C ILE A 81 0.97 8.38 6.67
N VAL A 82 1.33 7.60 5.64
CA VAL A 82 0.37 6.85 4.82
C VAL A 82 -0.38 5.82 5.65
N ILE A 83 0.31 5.13 6.57
CA ILE A 83 -0.31 4.10 7.43
C ILE A 83 -1.15 4.71 8.54
N CYS A 84 -0.73 5.82 9.15
CA CYS A 84 -1.57 6.54 10.11
C CYS A 84 -2.85 7.03 9.45
N PHE A 85 -2.78 7.59 8.23
CA PHE A 85 -3.96 8.01 7.47
C PHE A 85 -4.86 6.83 7.10
N THR A 86 -4.28 5.74 6.55
CA THR A 86 -5.03 4.54 6.19
C THR A 86 -5.69 3.91 7.42
N GLY A 87 -4.95 3.79 8.53
CA GLY A 87 -5.44 3.27 9.79
C GLY A 87 -6.54 4.12 10.37
N PHE A 88 -6.41 5.46 10.35
CA PHE A 88 -7.47 6.37 10.75
C PHE A 88 -8.75 6.16 9.93
N CYS A 89 -8.65 6.09 8.60
CA CYS A 89 -9.79 5.81 7.73
C CYS A 89 -10.45 4.46 8.07
N LEU A 90 -9.66 3.40 8.21
CA LEU A 90 -10.15 2.06 8.55
C LEU A 90 -10.83 2.03 9.92
N VAL A 91 -10.26 2.66 10.94
CA VAL A 91 -10.85 2.75 12.28
C VAL A 91 -12.21 3.46 12.21
N ASN A 92 -12.31 4.59 11.50
CA ASN A 92 -13.57 5.32 11.37
C ASN A 92 -14.63 4.49 10.65
N VAL A 93 -14.28 3.86 9.53
CA VAL A 93 -15.20 2.98 8.78
C VAL A 93 -15.71 1.85 9.67
N HIS A 94 -14.81 1.13 10.36
CA HIS A 94 -15.20 0.03 11.23
C HIS A 94 -15.99 0.48 12.47
N THR A 95 -15.73 1.69 12.98
CA THR A 95 -16.50 2.29 14.08
C THR A 95 -17.93 2.59 13.64
N LEU A 96 -18.10 3.22 12.48
CA LEU A 96 -19.42 3.49 11.89
C LEU A 96 -20.21 2.21 11.59
N MET A 97 -19.51 1.13 11.24
CA MET A 97 -20.10 -0.19 11.00
C MET A 97 -20.34 -1.01 12.29
N GLY A 98 -20.03 -0.48 13.46
CA GLY A 98 -20.24 -1.17 14.74
C GLY A 98 -19.37 -2.41 14.93
N THR A 99 -18.17 -2.47 14.32
CA THR A 99 -17.28 -3.62 14.42
C THR A 99 -16.72 -3.73 15.84
N PRO A 100 -16.96 -4.84 16.59
CA PRO A 100 -16.62 -4.91 18.01
C PRO A 100 -15.11 -5.04 18.31
N ARG A 101 -14.31 -5.56 17.36
CA ARG A 101 -12.86 -5.80 17.54
C ARG A 101 -12.02 -5.15 16.44
N ILE A 102 -12.23 -3.85 16.22
CA ILE A 102 -11.61 -3.05 15.14
C ILE A 102 -10.11 -3.32 14.98
N LEU A 103 -9.33 -3.22 16.07
CA LEU A 103 -7.87 -3.34 16.00
C LEU A 103 -7.42 -4.69 15.45
N VAL A 104 -8.03 -5.79 15.92
CA VAL A 104 -7.69 -7.15 15.47
C VAL A 104 -8.03 -7.34 13.99
N THR A 105 -9.10 -6.68 13.53
CA THR A 105 -9.54 -6.72 12.13
C THR A 105 -8.57 -6.00 11.19
N ILE A 106 -8.03 -4.84 11.59
CA ILE A 106 -7.26 -3.98 10.69
C ILE A 106 -5.73 -4.14 10.82
N LEU A 107 -5.23 -4.57 11.99
CA LEU A 107 -3.79 -4.63 12.26
C LEU A 107 -3.02 -5.47 11.22
N PRO A 108 -3.45 -6.70 10.87
CA PRO A 108 -2.69 -7.52 9.92
C PRO A 108 -2.54 -6.85 8.56
N ALA A 109 -3.61 -6.24 8.05
CA ALA A 109 -3.59 -5.50 6.80
C ALA A 109 -2.69 -4.24 6.88
N LEU A 110 -2.76 -3.50 7.98
CA LEU A 110 -1.90 -2.32 8.20
C LEU A 110 -0.42 -2.68 8.33
N MET A 111 -0.07 -3.82 8.96
CA MET A 111 1.32 -4.28 9.08
C MET A 111 1.93 -4.64 7.72
N VAL A 112 1.15 -5.34 6.88
CA VAL A 112 1.57 -5.64 5.50
C VAL A 112 1.71 -4.35 4.70
N ALA A 113 0.74 -3.44 4.79
CA ALA A 113 0.79 -2.15 4.12
C ALA A 113 1.98 -1.30 4.57
N PHE A 114 2.31 -1.28 5.87
CA PHE A 114 3.45 -0.55 6.41
C PHE A 114 4.77 -1.08 5.84
N SER A 115 4.93 -2.41 5.85
CA SER A 115 6.10 -3.07 5.29
C SER A 115 6.26 -2.75 3.80
N PHE A 116 5.16 -2.75 3.05
CA PHE A 116 5.14 -2.37 1.64
C PHE A 116 5.51 -0.89 1.41
N CYS A 117 5.02 0.04 2.24
CA CYS A 117 5.37 1.45 2.16
C CYS A 117 6.86 1.71 2.48
N MET A 118 7.39 1.03 3.50
CA MET A 118 8.81 1.07 3.85
C MET A 118 9.68 0.57 2.70
N PHE A 119 9.33 -0.58 2.12
CA PHE A 119 10.03 -1.15 0.97
C PHE A 119 10.01 -0.22 -0.26
N THR A 120 8.83 0.34 -0.57
CA THR A 120 8.67 1.27 -1.69
C THR A 120 9.51 2.53 -1.51
N SER A 121 9.52 3.11 -0.30
CA SER A 121 10.31 4.30 0.01
C SER A 121 11.82 4.01 -0.02
N TRP A 122 12.25 2.85 0.48
CA TRP A 122 13.64 2.40 0.37
C TRP A 122 14.06 2.20 -1.08
N ARG A 123 13.21 1.59 -1.91
CA ARG A 123 13.47 1.45 -3.35
C ARG A 123 13.60 2.79 -4.05
N LEU A 124 12.73 3.76 -3.73
CA LEU A 124 12.84 5.14 -4.24
C LEU A 124 14.17 5.78 -3.83
N LEU A 125 14.62 5.57 -2.58
CA LEU A 125 15.92 6.05 -2.13
C LEU A 125 17.07 5.48 -2.94
N ARG A 126 17.05 4.18 -3.24
CA ARG A 126 18.07 3.53 -4.07
C ARG A 126 18.11 4.09 -5.49
N ILE A 127 16.95 4.28 -6.12
CA ILE A 127 16.86 4.90 -7.46
C ILE A 127 17.39 6.34 -7.42
N HIS A 128 17.01 7.11 -6.38
CA HIS A 128 17.46 8.49 -6.22
C HIS A 128 18.98 8.59 -6.09
N GLN A 129 19.61 7.69 -5.34
CA GLN A 129 21.06 7.63 -5.16
C GLN A 129 21.78 7.24 -6.46
N GLN A 130 21.25 6.27 -7.22
CA GLN A 130 21.81 5.87 -8.51
C GLN A 130 21.76 7.01 -9.53
N GLN A 131 20.64 7.72 -9.62
CA GLN A 131 20.50 8.89 -10.50
C GLN A 131 21.48 10.01 -10.11
N GLY A 132 21.72 10.22 -8.81
CA GLY A 132 22.70 11.18 -8.32
C GLY A 132 24.14 10.81 -8.70
N ALA A 133 24.50 9.52 -8.67
CA ALA A 133 25.84 9.06 -9.02
C ALA A 133 26.17 9.24 -10.51
N THR A 134 25.24 8.88 -11.40
CA THR A 134 25.43 8.98 -12.87
C THR A 134 25.47 10.42 -13.39
N GLN A 135 25.04 11.41 -12.60
CA GLN A 135 25.06 12.82 -13.03
C GLN A 135 26.45 13.48 -12.87
N TYR A 136 27.40 12.83 -12.19
CA TYR A 136 28.77 13.33 -11.96
C TYR A 136 29.84 12.52 -12.70
N GLU A 137 29.44 11.50 -13.48
CA GLU A 137 30.27 10.80 -14.47
C GLU A 137 30.05 11.42 -15.86
#